data_AF-A0A349BLC4-F1
#
_entry.id   AF-A0A349BLC4-F1
#
_cell.length_a   1.000
_cell.length_b   1.000
_cell.length_c   1.000
_cell.angle_alpha   90.00
_cell.angle_beta   90.00
_cell.angle_gamma   90.00
#
_symmetry.space_group_name_H-M   'P 1'
#
loop_
_entity.id
_entity.type
_entity.pdbx_description
1 polymer ?
#
loop_
_entity_poly.entity_id
_entity_poly.type
_entity_poly.pdbx_seq_one_letter_code
_entity_poly.pdbx_strand_id
1 'polypeptide(L)'
;KYMMLKTVENGTSRHAFYTRRGDAYLKDIIVGGKTGSLDGDDPPGDYSWFVGMAPLYDPEIAVAALVINKPRWRIKAPFVAREGLLAYFNGDRLKMASVN
;
A
#
# COMPACT_ATOMS: atom_id res chain seq x y z
N LYS A 1 16.02 2.47 0.97
CA LYS A 1 14.87 3.05 0.23
C LYS A 1 14.72 2.50 -1.21
N TYR A 2 15.79 2.34 -2.00
CA TYR A 2 15.70 1.78 -3.37
C TYR A 2 14.97 0.43 -3.49
N MET A 3 15.31 -0.55 -2.63
CA MET A 3 14.64 -1.87 -2.62
C MET A 3 13.14 -1.78 -2.31
N MET A 4 12.75 -0.84 -1.45
CA MET A 4 11.36 -0.60 -1.10
C MET A 4 10.59 0.04 -2.27
N LEU A 5 11.23 0.96 -2.98
CA LEU A 5 10.69 1.54 -4.21
C LEU A 5 10.45 0.43 -5.24
N LYS A 6 11.44 -0.41 -5.50
CA LYS A 6 11.32 -1.47 -6.51
C LYS A 6 10.26 -2.52 -6.18
N THR A 7 9.99 -2.77 -4.91
CA THR A 7 8.87 -3.64 -4.51
C THR A 7 7.52 -3.09 -4.97
N VAL A 8 7.35 -1.76 -4.95
CA VAL A 8 6.12 -1.06 -5.35
C VAL A 8 6.09 -0.79 -6.85
N GLU A 9 7.17 -0.28 -7.44
CA GLU A 9 7.24 0.03 -8.86
C GLU A 9 7.15 -1.23 -9.71
N ASN A 10 8.02 -2.21 -9.50
CA ASN A 10 8.22 -3.32 -10.44
C ASN A 10 8.15 -4.70 -9.77
N GLY A 11 7.83 -4.75 -8.48
CA GLY A 11 7.88 -5.96 -7.67
C GLY A 11 6.52 -6.48 -7.27
N THR A 12 6.51 -7.21 -6.15
CA THR A 12 5.35 -7.94 -5.63
C THR A 12 4.14 -7.08 -5.29
N SER A 13 4.31 -5.75 -5.13
CA SER A 13 3.21 -4.82 -4.84
C SER A 13 2.72 -4.02 -6.05
N ARG A 14 3.34 -4.16 -7.22
CA ARG A 14 3.00 -3.33 -8.40
C ARG A 14 1.51 -3.32 -8.72
N HIS A 15 0.88 -4.49 -8.76
CA HIS A 15 -0.53 -4.60 -9.10
C HIS A 15 -1.49 -3.98 -8.08
N ALA A 16 -1.03 -3.74 -6.86
CA ALA A 16 -1.80 -2.96 -5.90
C ALA A 16 -1.66 -1.47 -6.22
N PHE A 17 -0.44 -0.94 -6.38
CA PHE A 17 -0.21 0.50 -6.48
C PHE A 17 -0.36 1.11 -7.88
N TYR A 18 -0.46 0.28 -8.92
CA TYR A 18 -0.60 0.72 -10.30
C TYR A 18 -1.80 0.06 -11.00
N THR A 19 -2.43 0.80 -11.91
CA THR A 19 -3.45 0.27 -12.83
C THR A 19 -2.83 -0.72 -13.80
N ARG A 20 -3.66 -1.49 -14.52
CA ARG A 20 -3.19 -2.38 -15.61
C ARG A 20 -2.45 -1.62 -16.73
N ARG A 21 -2.74 -0.33 -16.91
CA ARG A 21 -2.07 0.53 -17.90
C ARG A 21 -0.74 1.09 -17.39
N GLY A 22 -0.43 0.92 -16.11
CA GLY A 22 0.80 1.38 -15.49
C GLY A 22 0.69 2.74 -14.80
N ASP A 23 -0.52 3.29 -14.65
CA ASP A 23 -0.74 4.56 -13.95
C ASP A 23 -0.71 4.33 -12.43
N ALA A 24 -0.02 5.19 -11.68
CA ALA A 24 -0.05 5.13 -10.21
C ALA A 24 -1.42 5.58 -9.67
N TYR A 25 -1.96 4.87 -8.67
CA TYR A 25 -3.17 5.33 -7.98
C TYR A 25 -2.92 6.60 -7.16
N LEU A 26 -1.75 6.70 -6.52
CA LEU A 26 -1.33 7.91 -5.81
C LEU A 26 -0.48 8.78 -6.75
N LYS A 27 -1.14 9.67 -7.49
CA LYS A 27 -0.46 10.61 -8.42
C LYS A 27 0.53 11.49 -7.65
N ASP A 28 1.75 11.58 -8.19
CA ASP A 28 2.87 12.39 -7.69
C ASP A 28 3.40 12.04 -6.31
N ILE A 29 2.90 10.94 -5.71
CA ILE A 29 3.34 10.46 -4.40
C ILE A 29 4.07 9.13 -4.58
N ILE A 30 5.37 9.16 -4.37
CA ILE A 30 6.21 7.96 -4.47
C ILE A 30 6.04 7.13 -3.20
N VAL A 31 5.50 5.92 -3.34
CA VAL A 31 5.36 4.97 -2.22
C VAL A 31 6.50 3.95 -2.28
N GLY A 32 7.12 3.68 -1.14
CA GLY A 32 8.02 2.54 -0.99
C GLY A 32 7.57 1.65 0.15
N GLY A 33 7.69 0.34 -0.02
CA GLY A 33 7.38 -0.61 1.04
C GLY A 33 7.93 -2.00 0.79
N LYS A 34 7.57 -2.92 1.67
CA LYS A 34 7.93 -4.33 1.56
C LYS A 34 6.72 -5.20 1.84
N THR A 35 6.61 -6.28 1.08
CA THR A 35 5.62 -7.34 1.32
C THR A 35 6.20 -8.46 2.16
N GLY A 36 5.32 -9.18 2.85
CA GLY A 36 5.58 -10.55 3.26
C GLY A 36 4.29 -11.37 3.29
N SER A 37 4.48 -12.68 3.45
CA SER A 37 3.40 -13.66 3.52
C SER A 37 3.78 -14.80 4.46
N LEU A 38 2.78 -15.40 5.08
CA LEU A 38 2.92 -16.54 5.98
C LEU A 38 1.61 -17.33 5.96
N ASP A 39 1.69 -18.65 5.92
CA ASP A 39 0.54 -19.48 6.26
C ASP A 39 0.51 -19.64 7.79
N GLY A 40 -0.64 -19.39 8.41
CA GLY A 40 -0.79 -19.47 9.85
C GLY A 40 -2.06 -20.19 10.25
N ASP A 41 -2.06 -20.66 11.48
CA ASP A 41 -3.09 -21.58 12.00
C ASP A 41 -3.99 -20.91 13.04
N ASP A 42 -3.64 -19.70 13.51
CA ASP A 42 -4.35 -18.95 14.53
C ASP A 42 -4.37 -17.42 14.29
N PRO A 43 -5.44 -16.87 13.69
CA PRO A 43 -6.53 -17.60 13.05
C PRO A 43 -6.08 -18.25 11.73
N PRO A 44 -6.64 -19.41 11.34
CA PRO A 44 -6.18 -20.13 10.16
C PRO A 44 -6.37 -19.34 8.87
N GLY A 45 -5.34 -19.25 8.04
CA GLY A 45 -5.38 -18.61 6.73
C GLY A 45 -4.02 -18.23 6.11
N ASP A 46 -4.09 -17.61 4.93
CA ASP A 46 -2.96 -16.96 4.23
C ASP A 46 -2.83 -15.53 4.75
N TYR A 47 -1.72 -15.26 5.44
CA TYR A 47 -1.37 -13.96 5.96
C TYR A 47 -0.59 -13.24 4.88
N SER A 48 -1.03 -12.02 4.57
CA SER A 48 -0.26 -11.09 3.75
C SER A 48 -0.06 -9.82 4.54
N TRP A 49 1.16 -9.27 4.51
CA TRP A 49 1.41 -7.94 5.06
C TRP A 49 2.13 -7.04 4.08
N PHE A 50 1.92 -5.74 4.28
CA PHE A 50 2.66 -4.67 3.63
C PHE A 50 3.04 -3.65 4.69
N VAL A 51 4.30 -3.24 4.70
CA VAL A 51 4.78 -2.12 5.50
C VAL A 51 5.47 -1.15 4.57
N GLY A 52 5.12 0.13 4.62
CA GLY A 52 5.66 1.14 3.73
C GLY A 52 5.49 2.55 4.26
N MET A 53 5.97 3.51 3.47
CA MET A 53 5.90 4.93 3.78
C MET A 53 5.74 5.76 2.51
N ALA A 54 5.17 6.94 2.66
CA ALA A 54 4.90 7.88 1.59
C ALA A 54 4.93 9.34 2.12
N PRO A 55 5.42 10.30 1.32
CA PRO A 55 6.33 10.11 0.18
C PRO A 55 7.62 9.37 0.59
N LEU A 56 8.24 8.61 -0.31
CA LEU A 56 9.38 7.75 0.05
C LEU A 56 10.63 8.54 0.50
N TYR A 57 10.86 9.69 -0.13
CA TYR A 57 12.10 10.46 0.06
C TYR A 57 11.99 11.44 1.22
N ASP A 58 10.82 12.03 1.43
CA ASP A 58 10.47 12.86 2.58
C ASP A 58 9.16 12.33 3.20
N PRO A 59 9.23 11.33 4.10
CA PRO A 59 8.04 10.62 4.57
C PRO A 59 7.18 11.44 5.53
N GLU A 60 5.91 11.60 5.16
CA GLU A 60 4.88 12.21 6.02
C GLU A 60 4.09 11.15 6.81
N ILE A 61 3.91 9.96 6.22
CA ILE A 61 3.15 8.86 6.82
C ILE A 61 3.82 7.50 6.57
N ALA A 62 3.75 6.63 7.58
CA ALA A 62 4.01 5.21 7.47
C ALA A 62 2.70 4.41 7.58
N VAL A 63 2.63 3.28 6.86
CA VAL A 63 1.47 2.38 6.85
C VAL A 63 1.92 0.95 7.06
N ALA A 64 1.18 0.22 7.90
CA ALA A 64 1.27 -1.22 8.06
C ALA A 64 -0.12 -1.83 7.89
N ALA A 65 -0.24 -2.81 7.01
CA ALA A 65 -1.47 -3.56 6.78
C ALA A 65 -1.18 -5.05 6.90
N LEU A 66 -2.05 -5.77 7.61
CA LEU A 66 -2.08 -7.22 7.69
C LEU A 66 -3.47 -7.69 7.27
N VAL A 67 -3.52 -8.66 6.36
CA VAL A 67 -4.76 -9.30 5.93
C VAL A 67 -4.58 -10.80 6.04
N ILE A 68 -5.51 -11.44 6.74
CA ILE A 68 -5.58 -12.90 6.85
C ILE A 68 -6.77 -13.35 5.99
N ASN A 69 -6.50 -14.10 4.93
CA ASN A 69 -7.55 -14.67 4.09
C ASN A 69 -7.74 -16.16 4.39
N LYS A 70 -8.99 -16.58 4.54
CA LYS A 70 -9.38 -18.00 4.41
C LYS A 70 -9.33 -18.43 2.93
N PRO A 71 -9.50 -19.72 2.57
CA PRO A 71 -9.32 -20.22 1.20
C PRO A 71 -10.11 -19.51 0.09
N ARG A 72 -11.16 -18.74 0.44
CA ARG A 72 -11.81 -17.81 -0.48
C ARG A 72 -11.07 -16.46 -0.47
N TRP A 73 -10.14 -16.29 -1.41
CA TRP A 73 -9.32 -15.08 -1.54
C TRP A 73 -10.15 -13.84 -1.90
N ARG A 74 -9.92 -12.70 -1.22
CA ARG A 74 -10.58 -11.42 -1.52
C ARG A 74 -9.60 -10.30 -1.87
N ILE A 75 -8.69 -9.98 -0.95
CA ILE A 75 -7.73 -8.87 -1.09
C ILE A 75 -6.40 -9.21 -0.42
N LYS A 76 -5.31 -8.52 -0.78
CA LYS A 76 -3.99 -8.63 -0.11
C LYS A 76 -3.64 -7.34 0.62
N ALA A 77 -2.77 -7.42 1.63
CA ALA A 77 -2.35 -6.25 2.40
C ALA A 77 -1.84 -5.05 1.60
N PRO A 78 -1.10 -5.19 0.48
CA PRO A 78 -0.73 -4.04 -0.35
C PRO A 78 -1.93 -3.23 -0.87
N PHE A 79 -3.07 -3.87 -1.13
CA PHE A 79 -4.30 -3.17 -1.52
C PHE A 79 -4.81 -2.32 -0.36
N VAL A 80 -4.91 -2.89 0.85
CA VAL A 80 -5.38 -2.17 2.04
C VAL A 80 -4.46 -0.99 2.36
N ALA A 81 -3.14 -1.19 2.28
CA ALA A 81 -2.17 -0.13 2.48
C ALA A 81 -2.35 1.02 1.48
N ARG A 82 -2.58 0.72 0.19
CA ARG A 82 -2.88 1.75 -0.82
C ARG A 82 -4.15 2.53 -0.48
N GLU A 83 -5.23 1.85 -0.10
CA GLU A 83 -6.49 2.53 0.26
C GLU A 83 -6.31 3.46 1.47
N GLY A 84 -5.56 3.02 2.49
CA GLY A 84 -5.22 3.86 3.64
C GLY A 84 -4.44 5.11 3.25
N LEU A 85 -3.43 4.96 2.38
CA LEU A 85 -2.66 6.10 1.88
C LEU A 85 -3.53 7.04 1.01
N LEU A 86 -4.40 6.51 0.15
CA LEU A 86 -5.35 7.31 -0.62
C LEU A 86 -6.29 8.11 0.27
N ALA A 87 -6.82 7.48 1.33
CA ALA A 87 -7.69 8.16 2.29
C ALA A 87 -6.95 9.29 3.01
N TYR A 88 -5.71 9.07 3.44
CA TYR A 88 -4.86 10.08 4.07
C TYR A 88 -4.65 11.29 3.15
N PHE A 89 -4.08 11.08 1.95
CA PHE A 89 -3.72 12.18 1.05
C PHE A 89 -4.93 12.86 0.38
N ASN A 90 -6.07 12.17 0.22
CA ASN A 90 -7.30 12.82 -0.25
C ASN A 90 -7.91 13.69 0.85
N GLY A 91 -7.85 13.27 2.11
CA GLY A 91 -8.28 14.10 3.25
C GLY A 91 -7.48 15.40 3.34
N ASP A 92 -6.17 15.32 3.13
CA ASP A 92 -5.31 16.51 3.15
C ASP A 92 -5.54 17.44 1.95
N ARG A 93 -5.79 16.88 0.76
CA ARG A 93 -6.20 17.68 -0.42
C ARG A 93 -7.51 18.43 -0.20
N LEU A 94 -8.49 17.80 0.44
CA LEU A 94 -9.77 18.45 0.76
C LEU A 94 -9.58 19.58 1.78
N LYS A 95 -8.72 19.40 2.79
CA LYS A 95 -8.39 20.48 3.74
C LYS A 95 -7.74 21.67 3.02
N MET A 96 -6.75 21.42 2.16
CA MET A 96 -6.08 22.49 1.38
C MET A 96 -7.04 23.23 0.43
N ALA A 97 -7.99 22.52 -0.17
CA ALA A 97 -9.01 23.12 -1.03
C ALA A 97 -10.03 23.98 -0.25
N SER A 98 -10.28 23.68 1.02
CA SER A 98 -11.22 24.42 1.88
C SER A 98 -10.66 25.69 2.51
N VAL A 99 -9.35 25.96 2.36
CA VAL A 99 -8.65 27.13 2.92
C VAL A 99 -8.39 28.22 1.86
N ASN A 100 -8.80 27.98 0.60
CA ASN A 100 -8.79 28.96 -0.48
C ASN A 100 -10.21 29.39 -0.85
#